data_AF-A0A7Y7H4I2-F1
#
_entry.id   AF-A0A7Y7H4I2-F1
#
_cell.length_a   1.000
_cell.length_b   1.000
_cell.length_c   1.000
_cell.angle_alpha   90.00
_cell.angle_beta   90.00
_cell.angle_gamma   90.00
#
_symmetry.space_group_name_H-M   'P 1'
#
loop_
_entity.id
_entity.type
_entity.pdbx_description
1 polymer ?
#
loop_
_entity_poly.entity_id
_entity_poly.type
_entity_poly.pdbx_seq_one_letter_code
_entity_poly.pdbx_strand_id
1 'polypeptide(L)'
;MKKMILSAVILLSCFTAKIASAQVSIGLGINIGSQPDWGPVGYDHVDYYYMPDIDAYYDVPTHNYIYYENNVWVHRRYLPVRYRNYNVYNGYKVVVNERNPWIRNAYYRDHYSGYRGRHDQVIIRNSRDVRYANHWRGGDRGWHGGNPNRGGWHGGGDHGHGGGHGGDGGHGHGGGHGHH
;
A
#
# COMPACT_ATOMS: atom_id res chain seq x y z
N MET A 1 -12.77 57.10 30.19
CA MET A 1 -12.89 56.10 29.09
C MET A 1 -11.51 55.70 28.61
N LYS A 2 -10.89 54.71 29.24
CA LYS A 2 -9.54 54.22 28.89
C LYS A 2 -9.37 52.72 29.12
N LYS A 3 -10.50 52.01 29.29
CA LYS A 3 -10.58 50.58 29.62
C LYS A 3 -11.18 49.75 28.48
N MET A 4 -11.55 50.40 27.37
CA MET A 4 -12.13 49.76 26.18
C MET A 4 -11.08 49.32 25.15
N ILE A 5 -9.81 49.67 25.34
CA ILE A 5 -8.73 49.34 24.39
C ILE A 5 -8.13 47.95 24.67
N LEU A 6 -8.31 47.41 25.88
CA LEU A 6 -7.71 46.12 26.24
C LEU A 6 -8.48 44.91 25.66
N SER A 7 -9.75 45.09 25.28
CA SER A 7 -10.60 43.99 24.78
C SER A 7 -10.47 43.71 23.28
N ALA A 8 -9.82 44.61 22.53
CA ALA A 8 -9.64 44.46 21.08
C ALA A 8 -8.48 43.52 20.69
N VAL A 9 -7.59 43.18 21.64
CA VAL A 9 -6.38 42.39 21.36
C VAL A 9 -6.61 40.88 21.49
N ILE A 10 -7.66 40.44 22.20
CA ILE A 10 -7.91 39.01 22.48
C ILE A 10 -8.80 38.35 21.42
N LEU A 11 -9.54 39.12 20.62
CA LEU A 11 -10.40 38.57 19.55
C LEU A 11 -9.65 38.30 18.23
N LEU A 12 -8.35 38.64 18.15
CA LEU A 12 -7.54 38.47 16.95
C LEU A 12 -6.51 37.32 17.06
N SER A 13 -6.67 36.40 18.00
CA SER A 13 -5.68 35.35 18.29
C SER A 13 -6.11 33.92 17.94
N CYS A 14 -7.30 33.70 17.36
CA CYS A 14 -7.81 32.34 17.10
C CYS A 14 -7.76 31.86 15.64
N PHE A 15 -7.04 32.54 14.74
CA PHE A 15 -6.81 32.05 13.37
C PHE A 15 -5.34 31.67 13.14
N THR A 16 -4.83 30.71 13.91
CA THR A 16 -3.67 29.91 13.47
C THR A 16 -4.21 28.60 12.92
N ALA A 17 -4.66 28.64 11.66
CA ALA A 17 -4.76 27.41 10.89
C ALA A 17 -3.35 26.82 10.83
N LYS A 18 -3.16 25.66 11.45
CA LYS A 18 -1.96 24.84 11.24
C LYS A 18 -1.94 24.56 9.74
N ILE A 19 -1.07 25.25 8.99
CA ILE A 19 -0.73 24.79 7.65
C ILE A 19 -0.01 23.48 7.92
N ALA A 20 -0.72 22.37 7.73
CA ALA A 20 -0.09 21.05 7.68
C ALA A 20 1.04 21.17 6.67
N SER A 21 2.23 20.76 7.07
CA SER A 21 3.41 20.71 6.21
C SER A 21 3.13 19.73 5.07
N ALA A 22 2.50 20.22 4.01
CA ALA A 22 2.45 19.54 2.75
C ALA A 22 3.89 19.47 2.28
N GLN A 23 4.45 18.25 2.27
CA GLN A 23 5.66 18.00 1.52
C GLN A 23 5.33 18.33 0.06
N VAL A 24 5.71 19.53 -0.36
CA VAL A 24 5.59 20.02 -1.73
C VAL A 24 6.36 19.01 -2.58
N SER A 25 5.61 18.16 -3.29
CA SER A 25 6.19 17.26 -4.28
C SER A 25 6.73 18.14 -5.40
N ILE A 26 8.03 18.36 -5.39
CA ILE A 26 8.77 18.97 -6.47
C ILE A 26 8.71 17.99 -7.64
N GLY A 27 7.93 18.31 -8.67
CA GLY A 27 7.89 17.58 -9.94
C GLY A 27 6.47 17.48 -10.48
N LEU A 28 6.11 18.40 -11.39
CA LEU A 28 4.88 18.39 -12.16
C LEU A 28 4.68 17.01 -12.83
N GLY A 29 3.83 16.16 -12.23
CA GLY A 29 3.50 14.83 -12.77
C GLY A 29 4.05 13.62 -12.00
N ILE A 30 4.50 13.76 -10.75
CA ILE A 30 4.82 12.60 -9.88
C ILE A 30 4.13 12.80 -8.52
N ASN A 31 3.31 11.83 -8.10
CA ASN A 31 2.63 11.87 -6.80
C ASN A 31 2.68 10.55 -6.01
N ILE A 32 3.74 9.74 -6.25
CA ILE A 32 3.94 8.43 -5.63
C ILE A 32 3.67 8.44 -4.11
N GLY A 33 4.20 9.43 -3.38
CA GLY A 33 4.04 9.51 -1.91
C GLY A 33 2.62 9.80 -1.42
N SER A 34 1.70 10.23 -2.29
CA SER A 34 0.28 10.41 -1.97
C SER A 34 -0.58 9.19 -2.30
N GLN A 35 -0.05 8.24 -3.07
CA GLN A 35 -0.79 7.03 -3.42
C GLN A 35 -0.90 6.14 -2.17
N PRO A 36 -2.10 5.74 -1.71
CA PRO A 36 -2.23 4.86 -0.56
C PRO A 36 -1.61 3.48 -0.81
N ASP A 37 -1.21 2.78 0.26
CA ASP A 37 -0.60 1.44 0.16
C ASP A 37 -1.47 0.42 -0.61
N TRP A 38 -2.79 0.59 -0.56
CA TRP A 38 -3.73 -0.26 -1.29
C TRP A 38 -3.88 0.10 -2.77
N GLY A 39 -3.25 1.17 -3.25
CA GLY A 39 -3.25 1.56 -4.66
C GLY A 39 -2.52 0.54 -5.54
N PRO A 40 -2.85 0.44 -6.83
CA PRO A 40 -2.15 -0.41 -7.78
C PRO A 40 -0.71 0.04 -7.99
N VAL A 41 0.19 -0.92 -8.20
CA VAL A 41 1.56 -0.62 -8.66
C VAL A 41 1.55 -0.19 -10.13
N GLY A 42 2.62 0.45 -10.58
CA GLY A 42 2.82 0.76 -12.00
C GLY A 42 2.81 2.24 -12.33
N TYR A 43 2.39 3.10 -11.40
CA TYR A 43 2.07 4.49 -11.68
C TYR A 43 2.90 5.46 -10.85
N ASP A 44 3.56 6.38 -11.53
CA ASP A 44 4.29 7.49 -10.89
C ASP A 44 3.34 8.65 -10.56
N HIS A 45 2.20 8.71 -11.24
CA HIS A 45 1.16 9.70 -11.02
C HIS A 45 -0.26 9.13 -11.17
N VAL A 46 -1.11 9.49 -10.22
CA VAL A 46 -2.52 9.12 -10.19
C VAL A 46 -3.35 10.28 -9.66
N ASP A 47 -4.36 10.71 -10.41
CA ASP A 47 -5.38 11.63 -9.91
C ASP A 47 -6.48 10.87 -9.14
N TYR A 48 -7.05 9.83 -9.77
CA TYR A 48 -8.16 9.06 -9.22
C TYR A 48 -7.97 7.56 -9.37
N TYR A 49 -8.48 6.82 -8.39
CA TYR A 49 -8.79 5.40 -8.52
C TYR A 49 -10.28 5.22 -8.73
N TYR A 50 -10.71 4.72 -9.89
CA TYR A 50 -12.06 4.19 -10.07
C TYR A 50 -12.14 2.77 -9.52
N MET A 51 -13.18 2.47 -8.76
CA MET A 51 -13.42 1.18 -8.10
C MET A 51 -14.70 0.57 -8.68
N PRO A 52 -14.58 -0.33 -9.67
CA PRO A 52 -15.72 -0.88 -10.38
C PRO A 52 -16.72 -1.55 -9.46
N ASP A 53 -16.29 -2.24 -8.39
CA ASP A 53 -17.16 -3.00 -7.48
C ASP A 53 -18.22 -2.14 -6.78
N ILE A 54 -17.88 -0.90 -6.46
CA ILE A 54 -18.74 0.02 -5.69
C ILE A 54 -19.16 1.27 -6.46
N ASP A 55 -18.82 1.33 -7.76
CA ASP A 55 -19.08 2.46 -8.67
C ASP A 55 -18.72 3.80 -8.03
N ALA A 56 -17.49 3.88 -7.51
CA ALA A 56 -17.00 5.03 -6.78
C ALA A 56 -15.54 5.33 -7.14
N TYR A 57 -15.11 6.54 -6.82
CA TYR A 57 -13.75 7.01 -7.05
C TYR A 57 -13.06 7.28 -5.72
N TYR A 58 -11.74 7.27 -5.75
CA TYR A 58 -10.89 7.80 -4.70
C TYR A 58 -9.95 8.84 -5.30
N ASP A 59 -10.06 10.06 -4.83
CA ASP A 59 -9.16 11.18 -5.15
C ASP A 59 -7.86 11.00 -4.36
N VAL A 60 -6.79 10.67 -5.09
CA VAL A 60 -5.50 10.34 -4.49
C VAL A 60 -4.87 11.55 -3.81
N PRO A 61 -4.78 12.75 -4.43
CA PRO A 61 -4.18 13.91 -3.79
C PRO A 61 -4.90 14.37 -2.51
N THR A 62 -6.24 14.31 -2.48
CA THR A 62 -7.03 14.83 -1.35
C THR A 62 -7.48 13.75 -0.37
N HIS A 63 -7.20 12.48 -0.66
CA HIS A 63 -7.60 11.32 0.13
C HIS A 63 -9.11 11.24 0.43
N ASN A 64 -9.94 11.59 -0.55
CA ASN A 64 -11.41 11.53 -0.44
C ASN A 64 -12.00 10.49 -1.38
N TYR A 65 -13.00 9.77 -0.90
CA TYR A 65 -13.91 9.00 -1.73
C TYR A 65 -14.93 9.92 -2.39
N ILE A 66 -15.27 9.60 -3.64
CA ILE A 66 -16.27 10.28 -4.44
C ILE A 66 -17.29 9.24 -4.87
N TYR A 67 -18.53 9.39 -4.44
CA TYR A 67 -19.60 8.44 -4.73
C TYR A 67 -20.93 9.15 -4.88
N TYR A 68 -21.87 8.49 -5.55
CA TYR A 68 -23.19 9.05 -5.80
C TYR A 68 -24.12 8.81 -4.62
N GLU A 69 -24.72 9.87 -4.06
CA GLU A 69 -25.63 9.82 -2.93
C GLU A 69 -26.68 10.91 -3.08
N ASN A 70 -27.96 10.60 -2.84
CA ASN A 70 -29.07 11.57 -2.92
C ASN A 70 -29.04 12.40 -4.21
N ASN A 71 -28.88 11.71 -5.34
CA ASN A 71 -28.83 12.30 -6.68
C ASN A 71 -27.63 13.24 -6.96
N VAL A 72 -26.63 13.28 -6.09
CA VAL A 72 -25.43 14.13 -6.23
C VAL A 72 -24.14 13.35 -5.99
N TRP A 73 -23.04 13.81 -6.58
CA TRP A 73 -21.71 13.29 -6.26
C TRP A 73 -21.18 13.99 -5.01
N VAL A 74 -20.83 13.20 -4.00
CA VAL A 74 -20.31 13.71 -2.72
C VAL A 74 -18.86 13.30 -2.53
N HIS A 75 -18.07 14.19 -1.94
CA HIS A 75 -16.68 13.94 -1.55
C HIS A 75 -16.62 13.74 -0.03
N ARG A 76 -16.08 12.60 0.43
CA ARG A 76 -16.03 12.22 1.85
C ARG A 76 -14.76 11.45 2.16
N ARG A 77 -14.24 11.56 3.39
CA ARG A 77 -13.07 10.79 3.85
C ARG A 77 -13.32 9.27 3.94
N TYR A 78 -14.58 8.87 4.06
CA TYR A 78 -14.95 7.47 4.29
C TYR A 78 -16.07 7.05 3.34
N LEU A 79 -16.10 5.76 3.03
CA LEU A 79 -17.20 5.16 2.30
C LEU A 79 -18.48 5.10 3.17
N PRO A 80 -19.67 5.20 2.56
CA PRO A 80 -20.93 5.08 3.26
C PRO A 80 -21.13 3.63 3.75
N VAL A 81 -21.99 3.45 4.75
CA VAL A 81 -22.26 2.13 5.37
C VAL A 81 -22.67 1.05 4.35
N ARG A 82 -23.32 1.44 3.25
CA ARG A 82 -23.69 0.50 2.16
C ARG A 82 -22.49 -0.18 1.50
N TYR A 83 -21.27 0.37 1.63
CA TYR A 83 -20.04 -0.23 1.11
C TYR A 83 -19.13 -0.77 2.23
N ARG A 84 -19.63 -0.97 3.45
CA ARG A 84 -18.83 -1.45 4.60
C ARG A 84 -18.11 -2.77 4.37
N ASN A 85 -18.62 -3.62 3.48
CA ASN A 85 -18.05 -4.92 3.16
C ASN A 85 -16.99 -4.85 2.05
N TYR A 86 -16.79 -3.69 1.43
CA TYR A 86 -15.80 -3.52 0.39
C TYR A 86 -14.40 -3.37 1.01
N ASN A 87 -13.50 -4.27 0.65
CA ASN A 87 -12.12 -4.23 1.10
C ASN A 87 -11.23 -3.55 0.05
N VAL A 88 -10.77 -2.33 0.36
CA VAL A 88 -9.87 -1.57 -0.51
C VAL A 88 -8.54 -2.27 -0.77
N TYR A 89 -8.08 -3.21 0.05
CA TYR A 89 -6.83 -3.94 -0.23
C TYR A 89 -6.98 -5.04 -1.28
N ASN A 90 -8.21 -5.49 -1.55
CA ASN A 90 -8.46 -6.63 -2.45
C ASN A 90 -9.26 -6.24 -3.70
N GLY A 91 -10.06 -5.18 -3.67
CA GLY A 91 -10.83 -4.77 -4.86
C GLY A 91 -9.93 -4.30 -6.00
N TYR A 92 -10.34 -4.48 -7.25
CA TYR A 92 -9.62 -3.92 -8.38
C TYR A 92 -9.79 -2.38 -8.46
N LYS A 93 -8.72 -1.66 -8.79
CA LYS A 93 -8.74 -0.22 -9.04
C LYS A 93 -8.25 0.09 -10.45
N VAL A 94 -8.91 1.03 -11.09
CA VAL A 94 -8.49 1.59 -12.36
C VAL A 94 -7.91 2.97 -12.10
N VAL A 95 -6.70 3.24 -12.60
CA VAL A 95 -6.12 4.58 -12.58
C VAL A 95 -6.81 5.44 -13.62
N VAL A 96 -7.27 6.62 -13.19
CA VAL A 96 -7.97 7.58 -14.03
C VAL A 96 -7.35 8.96 -13.82
N ASN A 97 -6.74 9.49 -14.88
CA ASN A 97 -6.08 10.81 -14.91
C ASN A 97 -6.87 11.76 -15.82
N GLU A 98 -8.15 11.93 -15.52
CA GLU A 98 -9.05 12.87 -16.19
C GLU A 98 -9.68 13.82 -15.17
N ARG A 99 -9.99 15.04 -15.59
CA ARG A 99 -10.66 16.01 -14.73
C ARG A 99 -12.11 15.58 -14.47
N ASN A 100 -12.47 15.44 -13.20
CA ASN A 100 -13.83 15.12 -12.74
C ASN A 100 -14.44 13.87 -13.42
N PRO A 101 -13.85 12.67 -13.27
CA PRO A 101 -14.25 11.48 -14.04
C PRO A 101 -15.69 11.04 -13.80
N TRP A 102 -16.26 11.38 -12.63
CA TRP A 102 -17.65 11.08 -12.28
C TRP A 102 -18.69 11.79 -13.18
N ILE A 103 -18.31 12.87 -13.89
CA ILE A 103 -19.19 13.50 -14.89
C ILE A 103 -19.51 12.52 -16.02
N ARG A 104 -18.53 11.68 -16.39
CA ARG A 104 -18.67 10.62 -17.39
C ARG A 104 -18.79 9.24 -16.73
N ASN A 105 -19.36 9.14 -15.53
CA ASN A 105 -19.41 7.87 -14.79
C ASN A 105 -20.02 6.71 -15.59
N ALA A 106 -21.01 6.98 -16.44
CA ALA A 106 -21.60 5.96 -17.32
C ALA A 106 -20.56 5.29 -18.23
N TYR A 107 -19.61 6.06 -18.78
CA TYR A 107 -18.50 5.53 -19.57
C TYR A 107 -17.58 4.64 -18.74
N TYR A 108 -17.13 5.12 -17.57
CA TYR A 108 -16.23 4.36 -16.70
C TYR A 108 -16.86 3.06 -16.19
N ARG A 109 -18.13 3.12 -15.78
CA ARG A 109 -18.88 1.96 -15.32
C ARG A 109 -19.01 0.89 -16.40
N ASP A 110 -19.35 1.28 -17.62
CA ASP A 110 -19.50 0.34 -18.74
C ASP A 110 -18.13 -0.23 -19.15
N HIS A 111 -17.17 0.65 -19.40
CA HIS A 111 -15.85 0.30 -19.90
C HIS A 111 -15.04 -0.59 -18.95
N TYR A 112 -15.22 -0.41 -17.63
CA TYR A 112 -14.50 -1.18 -16.61
C TYR A 112 -15.37 -2.21 -15.87
N SER A 113 -16.57 -2.50 -16.36
CA SER A 113 -17.49 -3.49 -15.76
C SER A 113 -16.86 -4.88 -15.59
N GLY A 114 -16.03 -5.32 -16.54
CA GLY A 114 -15.35 -6.62 -16.52
C GLY A 114 -14.26 -6.79 -15.45
N TYR A 115 -13.94 -5.72 -14.70
CA TYR A 115 -13.01 -5.76 -13.57
C TYR A 115 -13.70 -5.97 -12.22
N ARG A 116 -15.04 -5.96 -12.18
CA ARG A 116 -15.79 -6.24 -10.95
C ARG A 116 -15.49 -7.66 -10.46
N GLY A 117 -15.24 -7.80 -9.15
CA GLY A 117 -14.88 -9.06 -8.50
C GLY A 117 -13.45 -9.54 -8.76
N ARG A 118 -12.61 -8.75 -9.43
CA ARG A 118 -11.18 -9.08 -9.60
C ARG A 118 -10.38 -8.72 -8.36
N HIS A 119 -9.46 -9.61 -8.00
CA HIS A 119 -8.66 -9.53 -6.77
C HIS A 119 -7.17 -9.86 -6.98
N ASP A 120 -6.76 -9.99 -8.23
CA ASP A 120 -5.41 -10.35 -8.68
C ASP A 120 -4.48 -9.14 -8.87
N GLN A 121 -4.99 -7.93 -8.64
CA GLN A 121 -4.20 -6.71 -8.79
C GLN A 121 -3.13 -6.58 -7.70
N VAL A 122 -1.87 -6.45 -8.12
CA VAL A 122 -0.77 -6.16 -7.21
C VAL A 122 -0.88 -4.72 -6.73
N ILE A 123 -0.92 -4.56 -5.41
CA ILE A 123 -0.96 -3.26 -4.75
C ILE A 123 0.44 -2.81 -4.33
N ILE A 124 0.61 -1.50 -4.18
CA ILE A 124 1.81 -0.87 -3.64
C ILE A 124 2.25 -1.61 -2.39
N ARG A 125 1.30 -2.03 -1.54
CA ARG A 125 1.57 -2.69 -0.27
C ARG A 125 2.52 -3.88 -0.36
N ASN A 126 2.31 -4.66 -1.40
CA ASN A 126 2.97 -5.95 -1.57
C ASN A 126 4.12 -5.84 -2.60
N SER A 127 4.41 -4.62 -3.07
CA SER A 127 5.44 -4.34 -4.05
C SER A 127 6.83 -4.28 -3.41
N ARG A 128 7.84 -4.69 -4.16
CA ARG A 128 9.26 -4.49 -3.81
C ARG A 128 9.94 -3.43 -4.69
N ASP A 129 9.14 -2.70 -5.45
CA ASP A 129 9.64 -1.64 -6.33
C ASP A 129 10.13 -0.46 -5.49
N VAL A 130 11.37 -0.05 -5.77
CA VAL A 130 12.12 0.98 -5.03
C VAL A 130 11.44 2.34 -5.08
N ARG A 131 10.62 2.63 -6.10
CA ARG A 131 9.89 3.90 -6.16
C ARG A 131 8.85 4.02 -5.04
N TYR A 132 8.32 2.90 -4.57
CA TYR A 132 7.41 2.83 -3.43
C TYR A 132 8.13 2.53 -2.12
N ALA A 133 9.46 2.67 -2.04
CA ALA A 133 10.22 2.35 -0.83
C ALA A 133 9.71 3.09 0.41
N ASN A 134 9.20 4.31 0.25
CA ASN A 134 8.63 5.10 1.36
C ASN A 134 7.37 4.44 1.98
N HIS A 135 6.67 3.58 1.25
CA HIS A 135 5.50 2.84 1.76
C HIS A 135 5.89 1.69 2.69
N TRP A 136 7.04 1.04 2.45
CA TRP A 136 7.55 -0.07 3.29
C TRP A 136 8.46 0.42 4.40
N ARG A 137 9.38 1.33 4.07
CA ARG A 137 10.49 1.74 4.94
C ARG A 137 10.09 2.70 6.07
N GLY A 138 8.87 3.23 6.02
CA GLY A 138 8.32 4.06 7.10
C GLY A 138 7.94 3.28 8.36
N GLY A 139 7.80 1.95 8.27
CA GLY A 139 7.48 1.06 9.39
C GLY A 139 8.67 0.67 10.27
N ASP A 140 9.90 0.86 9.80
CA ASP A 140 11.14 0.49 10.51
C ASP A 140 11.63 1.55 11.51
N ARG A 141 10.79 2.52 11.90
CA ARG A 141 11.08 3.47 13.00
C ARG A 141 10.35 3.13 14.29
N GLY A 142 10.17 1.83 14.60
CA GLY A 142 9.38 1.43 15.76
C GLY A 142 9.50 0.01 16.31
N TRP A 143 10.35 -0.87 15.77
CA TRP A 143 10.57 -2.21 16.35
C TRP A 143 11.99 -2.39 16.89
N HIS A 144 12.47 -1.42 17.67
CA HIS A 144 13.50 -1.68 18.70
C HIS A 144 12.81 -1.86 20.06
N GLY A 145 12.00 -2.92 20.16
CA GLY A 145 11.35 -3.35 21.41
C GLY A 145 11.64 -4.81 21.76
N GLY A 146 12.61 -5.44 21.07
CA GLY A 146 13.06 -6.80 21.36
C GLY A 146 14.19 -6.78 22.37
N ASN A 147 13.85 -7.04 23.63
CA ASN A 147 14.78 -7.34 24.73
C ASN A 147 15.95 -8.24 24.26
N PRO A 148 17.23 -7.84 24.37
CA PRO A 148 18.36 -8.59 23.82
C PRO A 148 18.74 -9.86 24.62
N ASN A 149 17.79 -10.45 25.37
CA ASN A 149 18.12 -11.45 26.38
C ASN A 149 17.23 -12.70 26.38
N ARG A 150 16.92 -13.26 25.20
CA ARG A 150 16.51 -14.68 25.06
C ARG A 150 17.03 -15.25 23.75
N GLY A 151 17.99 -16.18 23.87
CA GLY A 151 18.65 -16.86 22.76
C GLY A 151 17.89 -18.05 22.16
N GLY A 152 18.55 -18.66 21.17
CA GLY A 152 18.12 -19.82 20.37
C GLY A 152 17.24 -19.37 19.21
N TRP A 153 17.57 -19.57 17.93
CA TRP A 153 17.99 -20.81 17.29
C TRP A 153 18.88 -20.52 16.07
N HIS A 154 20.00 -21.24 15.97
CA HIS A 154 20.89 -21.23 14.81
C HIS A 154 20.29 -22.09 13.68
N GLY A 155 20.09 -21.50 12.49
CA GLY A 155 19.85 -22.22 11.24
C GLY A 155 21.06 -22.06 10.33
N GLY A 156 21.83 -23.13 10.19
CA GLY A 156 23.19 -23.17 9.67
C GLY A 156 23.36 -22.81 8.19
N GLY A 157 24.50 -22.19 7.90
CA GLY A 157 25.11 -22.17 6.58
C GLY A 157 26.18 -23.25 6.52
N ASP A 158 26.02 -24.21 5.62
CA ASP A 158 27.02 -25.26 5.41
C ASP A 158 27.91 -24.88 4.23
N HIS A 159 29.11 -24.38 4.57
CA HIS A 159 30.30 -24.42 3.71
C HIS A 159 30.90 -25.83 3.82
N GLY A 160 30.84 -26.61 2.74
CA GLY A 160 31.46 -27.93 2.68
C GLY A 160 32.98 -27.85 2.50
N HIS A 161 33.73 -28.07 3.59
CA HIS A 161 35.15 -28.40 3.54
C HIS A 161 35.37 -29.85 3.95
N GLY A 162 36.21 -30.54 3.17
CA GLY A 162 36.52 -31.95 3.34
C GLY A 162 37.43 -32.29 4.52
N GLY A 163 37.57 -33.59 4.76
CA GLY A 163 38.49 -34.18 5.73
C GLY A 163 38.05 -35.60 6.06
N GLY A 164 38.87 -36.59 5.69
CA GLY A 164 38.58 -38.02 5.81
C GLY A 164 38.79 -38.61 7.22
N HIS A 165 39.14 -39.90 7.21
CA HIS A 165 39.12 -40.91 8.28
C HIS A 165 37.77 -41.66 8.33
N GLY A 166 37.68 -42.97 8.11
CA GLY A 166 38.63 -44.05 8.40
C GLY A 166 37.85 -45.05 9.26
N GLY A 167 37.54 -46.22 8.73
CA GLY A 167 36.71 -47.21 9.44
C GLY A 167 36.50 -48.48 8.63
N ASP A 168 37.34 -49.47 8.93
CA ASP A 168 37.33 -50.83 8.44
C ASP A 168 35.99 -51.56 8.61
N GLY A 169 35.65 -52.41 7.64
CA GLY A 169 34.50 -53.32 7.73
C GLY A 169 34.43 -54.23 6.51
N GLY A 170 35.20 -55.32 6.55
CA GLY A 170 35.47 -56.21 5.42
C GLY A 170 34.25 -56.77 4.70
N HIS A 171 34.36 -56.87 3.37
CA HIS A 171 33.50 -57.69 2.53
C HIS A 171 34.36 -58.72 1.79
N GLY A 172 34.10 -59.99 2.09
CA GLY A 172 34.70 -61.13 1.43
C GLY A 172 34.23 -61.24 -0.02
N HIS A 173 35.18 -61.52 -0.90
CA HIS A 173 34.97 -61.81 -2.32
C HIS A 173 34.72 -63.31 -2.56
N GLY A 174 34.03 -63.60 -3.66
CA GLY A 174 34.05 -64.90 -4.35
C GLY A 174 32.62 -65.42 -4.58
N GLY A 175 32.03 -65.38 -5.78
CA GLY A 175 32.62 -65.63 -7.10
C GLY A 175 32.37 -67.09 -7.48
N GLY A 176 31.14 -67.42 -7.90
CA GLY A 176 30.76 -68.74 -8.40
C GLY A 176 30.34 -68.65 -9.85
N HIS A 177 31.18 -69.19 -10.73
CA HIS A 177 31.00 -69.32 -12.18
C HIS A 177 29.83 -70.23 -12.55
N GLY A 178 29.20 -69.96 -13.70
CA GLY A 178 28.17 -70.83 -14.29
C GLY A 178 28.71 -72.11 -14.95
N HIS A 179 27.79 -72.91 -15.48
CA HIS A 179 27.81 -73.64 -16.77
C HIS A 179 26.84 -74.84 -16.75
N HIS A 180 26.06 -74.92 -17.84
CA HIS A 180 25.21 -76.02 -18.35
C HIS A 180 23.76 -76.08 -17.84
#